data_AF-F9X747-F1
#
_entry.id   AF-F9X747-F1
#
_cell.length_a   1.000
_cell.length_b   1.000
_cell.length_c   1.000
_cell.angle_alpha   90.00
_cell.angle_beta   90.00
_cell.angle_gamma   90.00
#
_symmetry.space_group_name_H-M   'P 1'
#
loop_
_entity.id
_entity.type
_entity.pdbx_description
1 polymer ?
#
loop_
_entity_poly.entity_id
_entity_poly.type
_entity_poly.pdbx_seq_one_letter_code
_entity_poly.pdbx_strand_id
1 'polypeptide(L)'
;MADPLSIISSIITLLQAAKTAYDTVQGAIRLPEAFGQIHSRIDLATETLVEIKRRYKGQTNEENKIKGTLRECERDAENIKKIFVAVCSAASSDWLDRQRGYVSNIVHDHKGTPCTL
;
A
#
# COMPACT_ATOMS: atom_id res chain seq x y z
N MET A 1 16.06 -10.99 18.18
CA MET A 1 15.75 -9.67 17.58
C MET A 1 15.81 -9.82 16.08
N ALA A 2 14.79 -9.40 15.31
CA ALA A 2 14.82 -9.53 13.84
C ALA A 2 15.95 -8.68 13.26
N ASP A 3 16.74 -9.25 12.36
CA ASP A 3 17.80 -8.55 11.64
C ASP A 3 17.23 -7.75 10.46
N PRO A 4 17.93 -6.71 9.97
CA PRO A 4 17.44 -5.86 8.88
C PRO A 4 17.16 -6.60 7.57
N LEU A 5 17.90 -7.65 7.23
CA LEU A 5 17.64 -8.45 6.02
C LEU A 5 16.32 -9.20 6.13
N SER A 6 16.00 -9.72 7.33
CA SER A 6 14.71 -10.34 7.59
C SER A 6 13.58 -9.33 7.41
N ILE A 7 13.70 -8.11 7.93
CA ILE A 7 12.64 -7.09 7.81
C ILE A 7 12.48 -6.66 6.35
N ILE A 8 13.58 -6.42 5.62
CA ILE A 8 13.53 -6.11 4.19
C ILE A 8 12.81 -7.20 3.39
N SER A 9 13.07 -8.47 3.72
CA SER A 9 12.39 -9.61 3.08
C SER A 9 10.88 -9.63 3.35
N SER A 10 10.48 -9.32 4.58
CA SER A 10 9.06 -9.18 4.94
C SER A 10 8.38 -8.06 4.14
N ILE A 11 9.01 -6.88 4.05
CA ILE A 11 8.48 -5.74 3.31
C ILE A 11 8.25 -6.12 1.84
N ILE A 12 9.25 -6.73 1.19
CA ILE A 12 9.12 -7.18 -0.21
C ILE A 12 7.94 -8.13 -0.37
N THR A 13 7.77 -9.09 0.53
CA THR A 13 6.67 -10.06 0.48
C THR A 13 5.30 -9.36 0.61
N LEU A 14 5.17 -8.39 1.50
CA LEU A 14 3.94 -7.61 1.69
C LEU A 14 3.59 -6.79 0.44
N LEU A 15 4.60 -6.15 -0.16
CA LEU A 15 4.45 -5.38 -1.40
C LEU A 15 4.03 -6.26 -2.58
N GLN A 16 4.63 -7.44 -2.74
CA GLN A 16 4.25 -8.42 -3.76
C GLN A 16 2.81 -8.93 -3.57
N ALA A 17 2.38 -9.14 -2.33
CA ALA A 17 0.99 -9.51 -2.04
C ALA A 17 0.01 -8.39 -2.40
N ALA A 18 0.34 -7.14 -2.09
CA ALA A 18 -0.48 -5.98 -2.47
C ALA A 18 -0.60 -5.84 -4.00
N LYS A 19 0.52 -6.02 -4.71
CA LYS A 19 0.56 -6.04 -6.17
C LYS A 19 -0.37 -7.11 -6.75
N THR A 20 -0.23 -8.35 -6.27
CA THR A 20 -1.05 -9.48 -6.73
C THR A 20 -2.55 -9.22 -6.54
N ALA A 21 -2.92 -8.62 -5.40
CA ALA A 21 -4.30 -8.22 -5.15
C ALA A 21 -4.78 -7.21 -6.20
N TYR A 22 -4.02 -6.14 -6.47
CA TYR A 22 -4.35 -5.18 -7.53
C TYR A 22 -4.54 -5.85 -8.89
N ASP A 23 -3.57 -6.69 -9.29
CA ASP A 23 -3.55 -7.33 -10.60
C ASP A 23 -4.78 -8.22 -10.82
N THR A 24 -5.28 -8.83 -9.74
CA THR A 24 -6.49 -9.67 -9.76
C THR A 24 -7.74 -8.88 -10.12
N VAL A 25 -7.84 -7.62 -9.73
CA VAL A 25 -9.08 -6.84 -9.87
C VAL A 25 -9.03 -5.73 -10.91
N GLN A 26 -7.85 -5.24 -11.29
CA GLN A 26 -7.73 -4.16 -12.28
C GLN A 26 -8.35 -4.52 -13.65
N GLY A 27 -8.37 -5.80 -14.02
CA GLY A 27 -8.98 -6.29 -15.25
C GLY A 27 -10.50 -6.49 -15.16
N ALA A 28 -11.02 -6.66 -13.95
CA ALA A 28 -12.44 -6.92 -13.70
C ALA A 28 -13.23 -5.65 -13.38
N ILE A 29 -12.58 -4.65 -12.77
CA ILE A 29 -13.20 -3.38 -12.35
C ILE A 29 -12.32 -2.18 -12.72
N ARG A 30 -12.95 -1.07 -13.08
CA ARG A 30 -12.25 0.20 -13.29
C ARG A 30 -11.93 0.84 -11.94
N LEU A 31 -10.77 0.50 -11.38
CA LEU A 31 -10.26 1.13 -10.17
C LEU A 31 -9.89 2.61 -10.42
N PRO A 32 -9.94 3.46 -9.38
CA PRO A 32 -9.46 4.84 -9.48
C PRO A 32 -7.98 4.89 -9.91
N GLU A 33 -7.63 5.90 -10.71
CA GLU A 33 -6.26 6.07 -11.25
C GLU A 33 -5.18 6.07 -10.16
N ALA A 34 -5.49 6.61 -8.98
CA ALA A 34 -4.59 6.61 -7.82
C ALA A 34 -4.07 5.20 -7.46
N PHE A 35 -4.88 4.15 -7.64
CA PHE A 35 -4.42 2.77 -7.41
C PHE A 35 -3.39 2.32 -8.44
N GLY A 36 -3.52 2.73 -9.69
CA GLY A 36 -2.51 2.47 -10.73
C GLY A 36 -1.19 3.21 -10.45
N GLN A 37 -1.29 4.46 -9.95
CA GLN A 37 -0.09 5.20 -9.53
C GLN A 37 0.60 4.51 -8.35
N ILE A 38 -0.15 4.06 -7.34
CA ILE A 38 0.40 3.30 -6.21
C ILE A 38 1.03 1.99 -6.68
N HIS A 39 0.38 1.26 -7.59
CA HIS A 39 0.90 0.03 -8.18
C HIS A 39 2.29 0.24 -8.81
N SER A 40 2.48 1.29 -9.61
CA SER A 40 3.80 1.60 -10.20
C SER A 40 4.88 1.92 -9.14
N ARG A 41 4.49 2.54 -8.02
CA ARG A 41 5.41 2.85 -6.92
C ARG A 41 5.79 1.60 -6.11
N ILE A 42 4.89 0.61 -6.02
CA ILE A 42 5.16 -0.68 -5.38
C ILE A 42 6.30 -1.42 -6.10
N ASP A 43 6.32 -1.41 -7.44
CA ASP A 43 7.39 -2.02 -8.22
C ASP A 43 8.74 -1.34 -7.94
N LEU A 44 8.80 0.00 -8.03
CA LEU A 44 10.01 0.76 -7.73
C LEU A 44 10.52 0.51 -6.30
N ALA A 45 9.62 0.48 -5.32
CA ALA A 45 9.98 0.21 -3.92
C ALA A 45 10.53 -1.21 -3.75
N THR A 46 9.94 -2.19 -4.42
CA THR A 46 10.37 -3.59 -4.38
C THR A 46 11.76 -3.75 -4.96
N GLU A 47 12.03 -3.18 -6.14
CA GLU A 47 13.36 -3.21 -6.78
C GLU A 47 14.42 -2.53 -5.91
N THR A 48 14.08 -1.38 -5.33
CA THR A 48 14.97 -0.66 -4.41
C THR A 48 15.33 -1.50 -3.20
N LEU A 49 14.34 -2.17 -2.58
CA LEU A 49 14.56 -3.03 -1.41
C LEU A 49 15.37 -4.28 -1.75
N VAL A 50 15.17 -4.88 -2.92
CA VAL A 50 16.00 -6.00 -3.42
C VAL A 50 17.45 -5.56 -3.57
N GLU A 51 17.70 -4.38 -4.14
CA GLU A 51 19.05 -3.85 -4.30
C GLU A 51 19.71 -3.52 -2.96
N ILE A 52 18.96 -2.91 -2.03
CA ILE A 52 19.43 -2.67 -0.65
C ILE A 52 19.80 -4.00 0.00
N LYS A 53 18.94 -5.01 -0.09
CA LYS A 53 19.18 -6.36 0.46
C LYS A 53 20.45 -6.97 -0.11
N ARG A 54 20.71 -6.83 -1.42
CA ARG A 54 21.90 -7.33 -2.11
C ARG A 54 23.18 -6.62 -1.66
N ARG A 55 23.11 -5.30 -1.46
CA ARG A 55 24.26 -4.48 -1.03
C ARG A 55 24.54 -4.54 0.46
N TYR A 56 23.58 -5.01 1.25
CA TYR A 56 23.70 -5.08 2.68
C TYR A 56 24.78 -6.08 3.11
N LYS A 57 25.88 -5.59 3.69
CA LYS A 57 27.06 -6.38 4.08
C LYS A 57 27.11 -6.76 5.57
N GLY A 58 26.00 -6.67 6.31
CA GLY A 58 25.97 -7.06 7.74
C GLY A 58 26.87 -6.21 8.65
N GLN A 59 27.03 -4.91 8.34
CA GLN A 59 27.85 -4.01 9.16
C GLN A 59 27.07 -3.52 10.39
N THR A 60 27.53 -3.95 11.57
CA THR A 60 26.81 -3.96 12.85
C THR A 60 26.44 -2.58 13.43
N ASN A 61 27.11 -1.50 13.04
CA ASN A 61 26.87 -0.17 13.64
C ASN A 61 25.73 0.61 12.96
N GLU A 62 25.40 0.31 11.70
CA GLU A 62 24.31 0.96 10.96
C GLU A 62 22.97 0.22 11.09
N GLU A 63 23.01 -1.06 11.47
CA GLU A 63 21.82 -1.93 11.56
C GLU A 63 20.75 -1.40 12.51
N ASN A 64 21.16 -0.86 13.66
CA ASN A 64 20.22 -0.34 14.65
C ASN A 64 19.63 1.01 14.23
N LYS A 65 20.32 1.79 13.39
CA LYS A 65 19.82 3.08 12.90
C LYS A 65 18.70 2.88 11.87
N ILE A 66 18.84 1.87 11.01
CA ILE A 66 17.86 1.59 9.96
C ILE A 66 16.69 0.73 10.43
N LYS A 67 16.82 -0.01 11.54
CA LYS A 67 15.77 -0.88 12.07
C LYS A 67 14.45 -0.17 12.36
N GLY A 68 14.50 1.07 12.87
CA GLY A 68 13.30 1.88 13.11
C GLY A 68 12.55 2.10 11.81
N THR A 69 13.23 2.69 10.83
CA THR A 69 12.70 2.95 9.50
C THR A 69 12.19 1.69 8.81
N LEU A 70 12.91 0.56 8.88
CA LEU A 70 12.48 -0.69 8.28
C LEU A 70 11.18 -1.23 8.90
N ARG A 71 10.99 -1.07 10.22
CA ARG A 71 9.73 -1.46 10.88
C ARG A 71 8.56 -0.54 10.49
N GLU A 72 8.82 0.74 10.29
CA GLU A 72 7.83 1.68 9.76
C GLU A 72 7.44 1.28 8.33
N CYS A 73 8.42 1.01 7.46
CA CYS A 73 8.17 0.52 6.11
C CYS A 73 7.40 -0.81 6.08
N GLU A 74 7.68 -1.73 7.02
CA GLU A 74 6.92 -2.99 7.15
C GLU A 74 5.46 -2.74 7.51
N ARG A 75 5.19 -1.81 8.43
CA ARG A 75 3.84 -1.41 8.80
C ARG A 75 3.10 -0.75 7.63
N ASP A 76 3.77 0.13 6.91
CA ASP A 76 3.19 0.81 5.74
C ASP A 76 2.89 -0.19 4.62
N ALA A 77 3.80 -1.13 4.34
CA ALA A 77 3.58 -2.19 3.38
C ALA A 77 2.41 -3.10 3.78
N GLU A 78 2.26 -3.40 5.08
CA GLU A 78 1.12 -4.14 5.58
C GLU A 78 -0.20 -3.38 5.39
N ASN A 79 -0.22 -2.06 5.65
CA ASN A 79 -1.38 -1.21 5.43
C ASN A 79 -1.78 -1.14 3.96
N ILE A 80 -0.81 -0.97 3.05
CA ILE A 80 -1.04 -1.02 1.61
C ILE A 80 -1.66 -2.37 1.23
N LYS A 81 -1.09 -3.49 1.67
CA LYS A 81 -1.66 -4.83 1.43
C LYS A 81 -3.11 -4.91 1.91
N LYS A 82 -3.40 -4.46 3.14
CA LYS A 82 -4.77 -4.48 3.70
C LYS A 82 -5.75 -3.68 2.86
N ILE A 83 -5.37 -2.48 2.38
CA ILE A 83 -6.20 -1.64 1.52
C ILE A 83 -6.53 -2.36 0.20
N PHE A 84 -5.50 -2.89 -0.49
CA PHE A 84 -5.71 -3.57 -1.76
C PHE A 84 -6.54 -4.84 -1.60
N VAL A 85 -6.29 -5.65 -0.57
CA VAL A 85 -7.12 -6.82 -0.25
C VAL A 85 -8.57 -6.43 0.04
N ALA A 86 -8.81 -5.38 0.83
CA ALA A 86 -10.16 -4.92 1.12
C ALA A 86 -10.91 -4.46 -0.14
N VAL A 87 -10.23 -3.74 -1.02
CA VAL A 87 -10.77 -3.36 -2.33
C VAL A 87 -11.10 -4.59 -3.18
N CYS A 88 -10.25 -5.63 -3.14
CA CYS A 88 -10.51 -6.87 -3.87
C CYS A 88 -11.72 -7.63 -3.34
N SER A 89 -11.81 -7.78 -2.01
CA SER A 89 -12.96 -8.43 -1.37
C SER A 89 -14.26 -7.68 -1.68
N ALA A 90 -14.23 -6.34 -1.71
CA ALA A 90 -15.37 -5.53 -2.11
C ALA A 90 -15.73 -5.74 -3.59
N ALA A 91 -14.73 -5.75 -4.49
CA ALA A 91 -14.94 -5.97 -5.92
C ALA A 91 -15.61 -7.31 -6.24
N SER A 92 -15.31 -8.36 -5.47
CA SER A 92 -15.86 -9.71 -5.65
C SER A 92 -17.32 -9.86 -5.20
N SER A 93 -17.87 -8.91 -4.43
CA SER A 93 -19.26 -8.96 -3.94
C SER A 93 -19.90 -7.57 -3.88
N ASP A 94 -20.75 -7.24 -4.87
CA ASP A 94 -21.78 -6.19 -4.82
C ASP A 94 -21.36 -4.75 -4.40
N TRP A 95 -20.08 -4.36 -4.45
CA TRP A 95 -19.68 -3.04 -3.90
C TRP A 95 -20.04 -1.81 -4.76
N LEU A 96 -20.29 -1.99 -6.07
CA LEU A 96 -20.64 -0.87 -6.96
C LEU A 96 -21.96 -0.20 -6.53
N ASP A 97 -22.87 -0.94 -5.91
CA ASP A 97 -24.15 -0.42 -5.41
C ASP A 97 -23.96 0.43 -4.14
N ARG A 98 -23.02 0.04 -3.26
CA ARG A 98 -22.73 0.72 -1.98
C ARG A 98 -21.92 2.02 -2.13
N GLN A 99 -21.05 2.12 -3.14
CA GLN A 99 -20.22 3.32 -3.35
C GLN A 99 -21.01 4.58 -3.70
N ARG A 100 -22.18 4.45 -4.34
CA ARG A 100 -23.06 5.59 -4.62
C ARG A 100 -23.45 6.34 -3.33
N GLY A 101 -23.61 5.63 -2.21
CA GLY A 101 -23.91 6.23 -0.91
C GLY A 101 -22.68 6.78 -0.20
N TYR A 102 -21.56 6.07 -0.22
CA TYR A 102 -20.37 6.45 0.56
C TYR A 102 -19.63 7.65 -0.04
N VAL A 103 -19.49 7.71 -1.37
CA VAL A 103 -18.89 8.87 -2.07
C VAL A 103 -19.80 10.10 -1.98
N SER A 104 -21.12 9.92 -2.03
CA SER A 104 -22.10 11.00 -1.83
C SER A 104 -22.01 11.61 -0.41
N ASN A 105 -21.68 10.81 0.60
CA ASN A 105 -21.54 11.29 1.98
C ASN A 105 -20.21 12.01 2.23
N ILE A 106 -19.11 11.58 1.61
CA ILE A 106 -17.82 12.27 1.72
C ILE A 106 -17.84 13.63 0.99
N VAL A 107 -18.60 13.76 -0.11
CA VAL A 107 -18.76 15.03 -0.84
C VAL A 107 -19.70 16.01 -0.11
N HIS A 108 -20.65 15.50 0.69
CA HIS A 108 -21.53 16.35 1.48
C HIS A 108 -20.91 16.88 2.78
N ASP A 109 -19.97 16.14 3.39
CA ASP A 109 -19.33 16.54 4.65
C ASP A 109 -18.33 17.72 4.52
N HIS A 110 -18.08 18.19 3.30
CA HIS A 110 -17.31 19.42 3.02
C HIS A 110 -18.17 20.63 2.58
N LYS A 111 -19.50 20.59 2.80
CA LYS A 111 -20.36 21.77 2.60
C LYS A 111 -21.00 22.24 3.90
N GLY A 112 -20.16 22.56 4.88
CA GLY A 112 -20.55 23.39 6.01
C GLY A 112 -20.38 24.88 5.70
N THR A 113 -21.51 25.52 5.38
CA THR A 113 -21.79 26.97 5.50
C THR A 113 -21.16 27.98 4.50
N PRO A 114 -21.89 29.07 4.18
CA PRO A 114 -21.77 29.83 2.93
C PRO A 114 -20.85 31.04 3.07
N CYS A 115 -20.04 31.31 2.03
CA CYS A 115 -19.60 32.68 1.77
C CYS A 115 -20.66 33.35 0.91
N THR A 116 -21.43 34.22 1.56
CA THR A 116 -22.33 35.22 0.96
C THR A 116 -21.53 36.17 0.04
N LEU A 117 -22.22 36.65 -1.01
CA LEU A 117 -21.87 37.73 -1.96
C LEU A 117 -20.69 38.64 -1.58
#